data_AF-A0A3C0WLD4-F1
#
_entry.id   AF-A0A3C0WLD4-F1
#
_cell.length_a   1.000
_cell.length_b   1.000
_cell.length_c   1.000
_cell.angle_alpha   90.00
_cell.angle_beta   90.00
_cell.angle_gamma   90.00
#
_symmetry.space_group_name_H-M   'P 1'
#
loop_
_entity.id
_entity.type
_entity.pdbx_description
1 polymer ?
#
loop_
_entity_poly.entity_id
_entity_poly.type
_entity_poly.pdbx_seq_one_letter_code
_entity_poly.pdbx_strand_id
1 'polypeptide(L)' 'ELPVISVGACPYPELAEQDPSVCSMERMLISEILGETVRLSQCRLDGGCDCTFELSAADKQPEQQTRTTTQRRPVF' A
#
# COMPACT_ATOMS: atom_id res chain seq x y z
N GLU A 1 -4.90 9.14 15.40
CA GLU A 1 -3.93 8.11 14.98
C GLU A 1 -4.43 7.38 13.72
N LEU A 2 -3.79 7.60 12.56
CA LEU A 2 -3.95 6.69 11.41
C LEU A 2 -2.93 5.54 11.55
N PRO A 3 -3.25 4.31 11.09
CA PRO A 3 -2.27 3.25 11.06
C PRO A 3 -1.12 3.60 10.10
N VAL A 4 0.12 3.45 10.59
CA VAL A 4 1.37 3.67 9.84
C VAL A 4 2.03 2.32 9.60
N ILE A 5 2.47 2.07 8.37
CA ILE A 5 3.23 0.86 8.02
C ILE A 5 4.67 1.28 7.82
N SER A 6 5.52 0.88 8.77
CA SER A 6 6.96 1.11 8.70
C SER A 6 7.64 -0.14 8.13
N VAL A 7 8.32 0.02 7.01
CA VAL A 7 9.21 -1.01 6.46
C VAL A 7 10.58 -0.78 7.08
N GLY A 8 11.04 -1.69 7.94
CA GLY A 8 12.26 -1.52 8.75
C GLY A 8 13.59 -1.57 8.00
N ALA A 9 13.54 -1.63 6.67
CA ALA A 9 14.66 -1.44 5.75
C ALA A 9 14.07 -1.30 4.34
N CYS A 10 14.58 -0.38 3.51
CA CYS A 10 14.22 -0.40 2.08
C CYS A 10 14.62 -1.76 1.47
N PRO A 11 13.70 -2.50 0.82
CA PRO A 11 13.98 -3.85 0.31
C PRO A 11 15.01 -3.87 -0.81
N TYR A 12 15.24 -2.72 -1.47
CA TYR A 12 16.19 -2.58 -2.56
C TYR A 12 17.13 -1.37 -2.35
N PRO A 13 18.05 -1.42 -1.37
CA PRO A 13 18.93 -0.29 -1.03
C PRO A 13 19.72 0.23 -2.22
N GLU A 14 20.42 -0.67 -2.91
CA GLU A 14 21.35 -0.34 -3.97
C GLU A 14 20.62 0.11 -5.23
N LEU A 15 19.40 -0.41 -5.44
CA LEU A 15 18.57 -0.05 -6.58
C LEU A 15 17.89 1.31 -6.36
N ALA A 16 17.47 1.62 -5.14
CA ALA A 16 16.90 2.92 -4.83
C ALA A 16 17.91 4.06 -5.09
N GLU A 17 19.20 3.83 -4.79
CA GLU A 17 20.27 4.80 -5.10
C GLU A 17 20.45 5.04 -6.60
N GLN A 18 20.16 4.04 -7.43
CA GLN A 18 20.30 4.12 -8.88
C GLN A 18 19.03 4.61 -9.57
N ASP A 19 17.87 4.24 -9.05
CA ASP A 19 16.57 4.53 -9.63
C ASP A 19 15.48 4.75 -8.56
N PRO A 20 15.04 6.01 -8.33
CA PRO A 20 13.95 6.31 -7.41
C PRO A 20 12.59 5.72 -7.83
N SER A 21 12.46 5.23 -9.07
CA SER A 21 11.24 4.58 -9.54
C SER A 21 10.91 3.31 -8.75
N VAL A 22 11.91 2.65 -8.13
CA VAL A 22 11.69 1.46 -7.30
C VAL A 22 10.82 1.76 -6.08
N CYS A 23 10.99 2.93 -5.46
CA CYS A 23 10.16 3.36 -4.33
C CYS A 23 8.71 3.64 -4.77
N SER A 24 8.52 4.07 -6.02
CA SER A 24 7.18 4.27 -6.61
C SER A 24 6.49 2.93 -6.88
N MET A 25 7.23 1.94 -7.36
CA MET A 25 6.74 0.58 -7.55
C MET A 25 6.35 -0.06 -6.22
N GLU A 26 7.17 0.08 -5.18
CA GLU A 26 6.87 -0.43 -3.83
C GLU A 26 5.60 0.22 -3.26
N ARG A 27 5.45 1.54 -3.41
CA ARG A 27 4.22 2.26 -3.03
C ARG A 27 2.98 1.66 -3.69
N MET A 28 3.07 1.36 -4.99
CA MET A 28 1.96 0.76 -5.74
C MET A 28 1.65 -0.64 -5.19
N LEU A 29 2.66 -1.49 -4.99
CA LEU A 29 2.49 -2.83 -4.44
C LEU A 29 1.84 -2.81 -3.05
N ILE A 30 2.29 -1.93 -2.16
CA ILE A 30 1.71 -1.77 -0.83
C ILE A 30 0.25 -1.31 -0.94
N SER A 31 -0.06 -0.40 -1.88
CA SER A 31 -1.44 0.07 -2.08
C SER A 31 -2.35 -1.08 -2.51
N GLU A 32 -1.91 -1.92 -3.44
CA GLU A 32 -2.68 -3.08 -3.91
C GLU A 32 -2.89 -4.12 -2.81
N ILE A 33 -1.87 -4.39 -1.99
CA ILE A 33 -1.96 -5.35 -0.88
C ILE A 33 -2.98 -4.87 0.18
N LEU A 34 -3.01 -3.56 0.45
CA LEU A 34 -3.91 -2.98 1.45
C LEU A 34 -5.30 -2.68 0.90
N GLY A 35 -5.45 -2.59 -0.43
CA GLY A 35 -6.67 -2.06 -1.06
C GLY A 35 -6.91 -0.58 -0.77
N GLU A 36 -5.90 0.13 -0.28
CA GLU A 36 -5.95 1.55 0.09
C GLU A 36 -4.77 2.30 -0.53
N THR A 37 -5.00 3.56 -0.89
CA THR A 37 -3.93 4.40 -1.43
C THR A 37 -2.90 4.71 -0.35
N VAL A 38 -1.63 4.35 -0.57
CA VAL A 38 -0.51 4.80 0.28
C VAL A 38 0.31 5.91 -0.38
N ARG A 39 0.83 6.81 0.47
CA ARG A 39 1.86 7.80 0.12
C ARG A 39 3.20 7.39 0.72
N LEU A 40 4.28 7.72 0.02
CA LEU A 40 5.63 7.68 0.57
C LEU A 40 5.80 8.94 1.44
N SER A 41 5.96 8.78 2.76
CA SER A 41 6.13 9.91 3.70
C SER A 41 7.61 10.24 3.95
N GLN A 42 8.47 9.24 3.87
CA GLN A 42 9.92 9.41 3.95
C GLN A 42 10.58 8.49 2.94
N CYS A 43 11.57 9.01 2.21
CA CYS A 43 12.43 8.23 1.33
C CYS A 43 13.86 8.26 1.84
N ARG A 44 14.59 7.15 1.67
CA ARG A 44 16.01 7.15 2.00
C ARG A 44 16.84 8.11 1.15
N LEU A 45 16.39 8.34 -0.09
CA LEU A 45 17.02 9.28 -1.02
C LEU A 45 16.84 10.74 -0.58
N ASP A 46 15.84 11.02 0.25
CA ASP A 46 15.60 12.35 0.83
C ASP A 46 16.40 12.55 2.14
N GLY A 47 17.35 11.65 2.45
CA GLY A 47 18.14 11.66 3.68
C GLY A 47 17.48 10.91 4.84
N GLY A 48 16.40 10.18 4.60
CA GLY A 48 15.84 9.22 5.57
C GLY A 48 16.73 8.00 5.77
N CYS A 49 16.62 7.33 6.92
CA CYS A 49 17.28 6.03 7.11
C CYS A 49 16.60 4.95 6.25
N ASP A 50 15.27 5.00 6.18
CA ASP A 50 14.40 4.03 5.51
C ASP A 50 13.24 4.69 4.77
N CYS A 51 12.59 3.93 3.90
CA CYS A 51 11.37 4.34 3.22
C CYS A 51 10.15 4.07 4.11
N THR A 52 9.35 5.10 4.40
CA THR A 52 8.12 4.98 5.23
C THR A 52 6.89 5.26 4.39
N PHE A 53 5.86 4.43 4.56
CA PHE A 53 4.61 4.54 3.82
C PHE A 53 3.43 4.77 4.77
N GLU A 54 2.56 5.70 4.41
CA GLU A 54 1.40 6.09 5.20
C GLU A 54 0.13 5.98 4.36
N LEU A 55 -0.96 5.55 4.98
CA LEU A 55 -2.27 5.58 4.34
C LEU A 55 -2.62 7.02 3.97
N SER A 56 -2.99 7.22 2.71
CA SER A 56 -3.58 8.46 2.25
C SER A 56 -5.01 8.50 2.73
N ALA A 57 -5.39 9.54 3.47
CA ALA A 57 -6.78 9.72 3.92
C ALA A 57 -7.76 9.97 2.75
N ALA A 58 -7.26 10.05 1.51
CA ALA A 58 -8.05 10.12 0.30
C ALA A 58 -8.31 8.69 -0.22
N ASP A 59 -9.59 8.37 -0.28
CA ASP A 59 -10.21 7.15 -0.84
C ASP A 59 -10.33 5.96 0.11
N LYS A 60 -11.33 6.07 1.00
CA LYS A 60 -12.13 4.91 1.38
C LYS A 60 -12.79 4.36 0.12
N GLN A 61 -12.15 3.44 -0.60
CA GLN A 61 -12.93 2.50 -1.39
C GLN A 61 -13.69 1.63 -0.38
N PRO A 62 -15.02 1.67 -0.37
CA PRO A 62 -15.79 0.88 0.58
C PRO A 62 -15.47 -0.59 0.33
N GLU A 63 -15.01 -1.27 1.38
CA GLU A 63 -14.96 -2.72 1.50
C GLU A 63 -16.20 -3.35 0.86
N GLN A 64 -16.04 -3.89 -0.35
CA GLN A 64 -17.00 -4.80 -0.95
C GLN A 64 -16.32 -6.15 -1.11
N GLN A 65 -16.17 -6.88 -0.01
CA GLN A 65 -16.36 -8.33 -0.04
C GLN A 65 -16.50 -8.93 1.36
N THR A 66 -17.51 -8.42 2.08
CA THR A 66 -18.16 -9.23 3.11
C THR A 66 -19.04 -10.27 2.43
N ARG A 67 -18.82 -11.51 2.85
CA ARG A 67 -19.58 -12.72 2.53
C ARG A 67 -21.11 -12.53 2.61
N THR A 68 -21.80 -13.54 2.05
CA THR A 68 -23.24 -13.90 2.15
C THR A 68 -24.19 -13.04 1.32
N THR A 69 -24.94 -13.59 0.35
CA THR A 69 -26.27 -14.16 0.61
C THR A 69 -26.79 -14.98 -0.60
N THR A 70 -27.13 -16.25 -0.36
CA THR A 70 -28.25 -17.02 -0.93
C THR A 70 -28.58 -16.92 -2.42
N GLN A 71 -28.31 -17.99 -3.17
CA GLN A 71 -29.16 -18.36 -4.31
C GLN A 71 -29.57 -19.84 -4.25
N ARG A 72 -30.49 -20.14 -3.33
CA ARG A 72 -31.54 -21.14 -3.51
C ARG A 72 -32.64 -20.41 -4.31
N ARG A 73 -33.29 -20.89 -5.38
CA ARG A 73 -33.68 -22.22 -5.88
C ARG A 73 -33.81 -22.15 -7.42
N PRO A 74 -33.71 -23.26 -8.16
CA PRO A 74 -34.35 -23.34 -9.47
C PRO A 74 -35.88 -23.42 -9.27
N VAL A 75 -36.63 -22.68 -10.09
CA VAL A 75 -38.07 -22.89 -10.27
C VAL A 75 -38.24 -23.56 -11.63
N PHE A 76 -38.95 -24.70 -11.56
CA PHE A 76 -39.39 -25.65 -12.58
C PHE A 76 -39.39 -25.19 -14.04
#